data_AF-A0A1D1XCP3-F1
#
_entry.id   AF-A0A1D1XCP3-F1
#
_cell.length_a   1.000
_cell.length_b   1.000
_cell.length_c   1.000
_cell.angle_alpha   90.00
_cell.angle_beta   90.00
_cell.angle_gamma   90.00
#
_symmetry.space_group_name_H-M   'P 1'
#
loop_
_entity.id
_entity.type
_entity.pdbx_description
1 polymer ?
#
loop_
_entity_poly.entity_id
_entity_poly.type
_entity_poly.pdbx_seq_one_letter_code
_entity_poly.pdbx_strand_id
1 'polypeptide(L)'
;QQQQQQPQGEGPGAAPEVEGEPEDAVVFVGISLVLGIASRHLLRGTRVPYTVALLVLGVALGSLEYGTKHGLGKLGSGIRLWANINPNLLLAVFLPALLFESSFAMEIHQIKRCMVQMILLAGPGVIISTFCLGTVLKEGSSVQPILLPSWLS
;
A
#
# COMPACT_ATOMS: atom_id res chain seq x y z
N GLN A 1 4.31 53.90 14.55
CA GLN A 1 2.87 53.68 14.34
C GLN A 1 2.62 53.93 12.86
N GLN A 2 2.48 52.87 12.03
CA GLN A 2 1.19 52.20 11.71
C GLN A 2 0.20 53.23 11.16
N GLN A 3 -0.47 53.13 10.02
CA GLN A 3 -0.83 52.10 9.02
C GLN A 3 -1.58 52.97 7.96
N GLN A 4 -1.63 52.78 6.65
CA GLN A 4 -1.74 51.59 5.83
C GLN A 4 -1.68 52.06 4.37
N GLN A 5 -0.90 51.37 3.53
CA GLN A 5 -0.70 51.70 2.13
C GLN A 5 -1.04 50.46 1.29
N GLN A 6 -2.04 50.58 0.40
CA GLN A 6 -2.28 49.84 -0.87
C GLN A 6 -3.76 50.01 -1.29
N PRO A 7 -4.15 49.91 -2.59
CA PRO A 7 -3.57 49.01 -3.59
C PRO A 7 -3.31 49.64 -4.98
N GLN A 8 -2.29 49.14 -5.68
CA GLN A 8 -2.38 48.62 -7.05
C GLN A 8 -0.95 48.38 -7.56
N GLY A 9 -0.57 47.11 -7.54
CA GLY A 9 0.64 46.58 -8.16
C GLY A 9 0.27 45.24 -8.78
N GLU A 10 0.65 45.08 -10.03
CA GLU A 10 0.32 43.98 -10.93
C GLU A 10 0.71 42.59 -10.40
N GLY A 11 -0.03 41.58 -10.85
CA GLY A 11 0.31 40.16 -10.70
C GLY A 11 -0.55 39.29 -11.59
N PRO A 12 -0.11 38.98 -12.83
CA PRO A 12 -0.69 37.90 -13.64
C PRO A 12 -0.15 36.59 -13.08
N GLY A 13 -1.03 35.80 -12.45
CA GLY A 13 -0.59 34.59 -11.78
C GLY A 13 -1.78 33.78 -11.31
N ALA A 14 -2.63 33.40 -12.27
CA ALA A 14 -3.43 32.20 -12.12
C ALA A 14 -2.47 31.05 -11.82
N ALA A 15 -2.27 30.76 -10.53
CA ALA A 15 -1.72 29.49 -10.13
C ALA A 15 -2.72 28.44 -10.67
N PRO A 16 -2.27 27.47 -11.48
CA PRO A 16 -3.13 26.35 -11.82
C PRO A 16 -3.35 25.61 -10.50
N GLU A 17 -4.51 25.82 -9.90
CA GLU A 17 -5.06 24.85 -8.98
C GLU A 17 -5.15 23.57 -9.80
N VAL A 18 -4.18 22.67 -9.59
CA VAL A 18 -4.22 21.33 -10.18
C VAL A 18 -5.37 20.64 -9.46
N GLU A 19 -6.59 20.95 -9.89
CA GLU A 19 -7.76 20.11 -9.69
C GLU A 19 -7.34 18.76 -10.24
N GLY A 20 -7.00 17.84 -9.34
CA GLY A 20 -6.76 16.46 -9.69
C GLY A 20 -8.08 15.92 -10.21
N GLU A 21 -8.29 16.03 -11.51
CA GLU A 21 -9.48 15.58 -12.18
C GLU A 21 -9.64 14.08 -11.88
N PRO A 22 -10.85 13.58 -11.57
CA PRO A 22 -11.09 12.18 -11.22
C PRO A 22 -10.59 11.19 -12.29
N GLU A 23 -10.42 11.66 -13.52
CA GLU A 23 -9.80 10.94 -14.63
C GLU A 23 -8.33 10.53 -14.35
N ASP A 24 -7.54 11.30 -13.61
CA ASP A 24 -6.16 10.97 -13.27
C ASP A 24 -6.09 9.74 -12.36
N ALA A 25 -7.03 9.66 -11.43
CA ALA A 25 -7.19 8.51 -10.54
C ALA A 25 -7.52 7.25 -11.32
N VAL A 26 -8.47 7.36 -12.26
CA VAL A 26 -8.90 6.22 -13.09
C VAL A 26 -7.79 5.77 -14.03
N VAL A 27 -7.06 6.70 -14.64
CA VAL A 27 -5.91 6.39 -15.51
C VAL A 27 -4.80 5.71 -14.70
N PHE A 28 -4.51 6.18 -13.49
CA PHE A 28 -3.54 5.53 -12.61
C PHE A 28 -3.96 4.12 -12.18
N VAL A 29 -5.23 3.93 -11.81
CA VAL A 29 -5.78 2.60 -11.48
C VAL A 29 -5.75 1.68 -12.70
N GLY A 30 -6.05 2.20 -13.89
CA GLY A 30 -5.97 1.45 -15.15
C GLY A 30 -4.55 1.00 -15.45
N ILE A 31 -3.57 1.90 -15.38
CA ILE A 31 -2.16 1.60 -15.64
C ILE A 31 -1.61 0.61 -14.61
N SER A 32 -1.91 0.81 -13.31
CA SER A 32 -1.48 -0.10 -12.25
C SER A 32 -2.11 -1.49 -12.38
N LEU A 33 -3.37 -1.58 -12.79
CA LEU A 33 -4.05 -2.86 -13.06
C LEU A 33 -3.41 -3.58 -14.25
N VAL A 34 -3.20 -2.88 -15.37
CA VAL A 34 -2.54 -3.45 -16.56
C VAL A 34 -1.12 -3.90 -16.23
N LEU A 35 -0.36 -3.10 -15.49
CA LEU A 35 1.00 -3.44 -15.06
C LEU A 35 1.01 -4.64 -14.10
N GLY A 36 0.02 -4.75 -13.21
CA GLY A 36 -0.18 -5.90 -12.33
C GLY A 36 -0.51 -7.18 -13.10
N ILE A 37 -1.42 -7.12 -14.08
CA ILE A 37 -1.77 -8.26 -14.95
C ILE A 37 -0.60 -8.65 -15.83
N ALA A 38 0.11 -7.69 -16.41
CA ALA A 38 1.32 -7.91 -17.19
C ALA A 38 2.40 -8.58 -16.34
N SER A 39 2.58 -8.12 -15.09
CA SER A 39 3.47 -8.77 -14.12
C SER A 39 3.01 -10.19 -13.81
N ARG A 40 1.71 -10.42 -13.62
CA ARG A 40 1.15 -11.77 -13.42
C ARG A 40 1.47 -12.69 -14.59
N HIS A 41 1.47 -12.14 -15.80
CA HIS A 41 1.74 -12.90 -17.02
C HIS A 41 3.23 -13.15 -17.24
N LEU A 42 4.09 -12.16 -17.05
CA LEU A 42 5.56 -12.27 -17.17
C LEU A 42 6.14 -13.22 -16.11
N LEU A 43 5.60 -13.18 -14.89
CA LEU A 43 6.08 -14.04 -13.80
C LEU A 43 5.53 -15.47 -13.83
N ARG A 44 4.70 -15.86 -14.82
CA ARG A 44 4.34 -17.28 -15.04
C ARG A 44 5.56 -18.17 -15.29
N GLY A 45 6.72 -17.60 -15.62
CA GLY A 45 7.98 -18.32 -15.83
C GLY A 45 8.92 -18.43 -14.63
N THR A 46 8.68 -17.72 -13.51
CA THR A 46 9.65 -17.66 -12.40
C THR A 46 9.08 -18.22 -11.10
N ARG A 47 9.87 -19.00 -10.35
CA ARG A 47 9.54 -19.62 -9.06
C ARG A 47 9.36 -18.61 -7.90
N VAL A 48 9.07 -17.34 -8.18
CA VAL A 48 9.01 -16.27 -7.16
C VAL A 48 7.55 -15.97 -6.83
N PRO A 49 7.16 -15.83 -5.54
CA PRO A 49 5.78 -15.55 -5.16
C PRO A 49 5.30 -14.24 -5.79
N TYR A 50 4.20 -14.31 -6.52
CA TYR A 50 3.59 -13.18 -7.24
C TYR A 50 3.36 -11.96 -6.32
N THR A 51 3.00 -12.20 -5.05
CA THR A 51 2.82 -11.15 -4.04
C THR A 51 4.08 -10.34 -3.75
N VAL A 52 5.26 -10.99 -3.73
CA VAL A 52 6.54 -10.30 -3.43
C VAL A 52 6.95 -9.42 -4.61
N ALA A 53 6.77 -9.91 -5.83
CA ALA A 53 7.06 -9.13 -7.03
C ALA A 53 6.16 -7.89 -7.15
N LEU A 54 4.87 -8.04 -6.86
CA LEU A 54 3.95 -6.91 -6.79
C LEU A 54 4.34 -5.90 -5.69
N LEU A 55 4.77 -6.39 -4.53
CA LEU A 55 5.21 -5.54 -3.42
C LEU A 55 6.46 -4.74 -3.80
N VAL A 56 7.48 -5.39 -4.36
CA VAL A 56 8.71 -4.73 -4.81
C VAL A 56 8.41 -3.73 -5.93
N LEU A 57 7.55 -4.09 -6.89
CA LEU A 57 7.15 -3.19 -7.97
C LEU A 57 6.42 -1.95 -7.45
N GLY A 58 5.49 -2.12 -6.50
CA GLY A 58 4.79 -1.00 -5.85
C GLY A 58 5.73 -0.08 -5.07
N VAL A 59 6.68 -0.65 -4.32
CA VAL A 59 7.71 0.11 -3.59
C VAL A 59 8.66 0.84 -4.56
N ALA A 60 9.06 0.20 -5.65
CA ALA A 60 9.88 0.82 -6.68
C ALA A 60 9.16 2.01 -7.35
N LEU A 61 7.87 1.85 -7.69
CA LEU A 61 7.08 2.93 -8.28
C LEU A 61 6.82 4.08 -7.31
N GLY A 62 6.50 3.79 -6.05
CA GLY A 62 6.30 4.82 -5.01
C GLY A 62 7.60 5.54 -4.63
N SER A 63 8.74 4.83 -4.58
CA SER A 63 10.04 5.46 -4.30
C SER A 63 10.56 6.30 -5.48
N LEU A 64 10.27 5.90 -6.72
CA LEU A 64 10.65 6.64 -7.92
C LEU A 64 9.90 7.98 -8.04
N GLU A 65 8.66 8.05 -7.57
CA GLU A 65 7.90 9.30 -7.43
C GLU A 65 8.60 10.24 -6.42
N TYR A 66 8.99 9.74 -5.26
CA TYR A 66 9.61 10.54 -4.19
C TYR A 66 11.01 11.06 -4.56
N GLY A 67 11.76 10.34 -5.40
CA GLY A 67 13.12 10.68 -5.81
C GLY A 67 13.23 11.70 -6.95
N THR A 68 12.19 11.85 -7.78
CA THR A 68 12.28 12.66 -9.00
C THR A 68 11.77 14.09 -8.75
N LYS A 69 12.68 15.03 -8.49
CA LYS A 69 12.37 16.46 -8.28
C LYS A 69 11.83 17.20 -9.52
N HIS A 70 11.79 16.56 -10.69
CA HIS A 70 11.07 17.02 -11.88
C HIS A 70 9.89 16.08 -12.12
N GLY A 71 8.72 16.50 -11.65
CA GLY A 71 7.54 15.65 -11.46
C GLY A 71 7.17 14.77 -12.64
N LEU A 72 6.86 13.50 -12.36
CA LEU A 72 6.33 12.51 -13.30
C LEU A 72 4.90 12.83 -13.80
N GLY A 73 4.47 14.10 -13.71
CA GLY A 73 3.16 14.58 -14.14
C GLY A 73 1.99 13.76 -13.55
N LYS A 74 1.08 13.38 -14.45
CA LYS A 74 -0.19 12.66 -14.21
C LYS A 74 -0.05 11.38 -13.35
N LEU A 75 1.10 10.72 -13.40
CA LEU A 75 1.42 9.54 -12.58
C LEU A 75 1.67 9.90 -11.11
N GLY A 76 2.36 11.01 -10.82
CA GLY A 76 2.58 11.48 -9.46
C GLY A 76 1.29 11.99 -8.81
N SER A 77 0.43 12.69 -9.56
CA SER A 77 -0.90 13.07 -9.07
C SER A 77 -1.76 11.83 -8.74
N GLY A 78 -1.69 10.79 -9.59
CA GLY A 78 -2.37 9.51 -9.34
C GLY A 78 -1.88 8.78 -8.09
N ILE A 79 -0.56 8.71 -7.87
CA ILE A 79 0.00 8.08 -6.66
C ILE A 79 -0.33 8.90 -5.41
N ARG A 80 -0.22 10.23 -5.46
CA ARG A 80 -0.52 11.11 -4.32
C ARG A 80 -2.00 11.10 -3.93
N LEU A 81 -2.90 10.97 -4.91
CA LEU A 81 -4.33 10.77 -4.66
C LEU A 81 -4.61 9.36 -4.12
N TRP A 82 -3.94 8.33 -4.64
CA TRP A 82 -4.07 6.96 -4.15
C TRP A 82 -3.50 6.80 -2.73
N ALA A 83 -2.42 7.50 -2.39
CA ALA A 83 -1.88 7.58 -1.04
C ALA A 83 -2.82 8.30 -0.07
N ASN A 84 -3.73 9.14 -0.58
CA ASN A 84 -4.80 9.76 0.21
C ASN A 84 -6.01 8.83 0.41
N ILE A 85 -6.19 7.82 -0.46
CA ILE A 85 -7.25 6.82 -0.28
C ILE A 85 -6.97 6.02 1.00
N ASN A 86 -7.99 5.95 1.86
CA ASN A 86 -7.89 5.22 3.10
C ASN A 86 -7.63 3.73 2.83
N PRO A 87 -6.57 3.14 3.41
CA PRO A 87 -6.26 1.71 3.23
C PRO A 87 -7.41 0.81 3.69
N ASN A 88 -8.24 1.27 4.63
CA ASN A 88 -9.44 0.58 5.08
C ASN A 88 -10.46 0.35 3.96
N LEU A 89 -10.61 1.28 3.00
CA LEU A 89 -11.55 1.12 1.88
C LEU A 89 -11.05 0.05 0.90
N LEU A 90 -9.74 0.05 0.62
CA LEU A 90 -9.10 -0.95 -0.23
C LEU A 90 -9.20 -2.35 0.38
N LEU A 91 -8.95 -2.48 1.69
CA LEU A 91 -9.16 -3.72 2.42
C LEU A 91 -10.64 -4.12 2.45
N ALA A 92 -11.56 -3.19 2.68
CA ALA A 92 -12.99 -3.48 2.70
C ALA A 92 -13.53 -3.95 1.34
N VAL A 93 -12.94 -3.51 0.23
CA VAL A 93 -13.36 -3.95 -1.12
C VAL A 93 -12.68 -5.25 -1.53
N PHE A 94 -11.38 -5.41 -1.22
CA PHE A 94 -10.64 -6.59 -1.63
C PHE A 94 -10.82 -7.78 -0.71
N LEU A 95 -11.07 -7.58 0.58
CA LEU A 95 -11.23 -8.71 1.52
C LEU A 95 -12.46 -9.57 1.16
N PRO A 96 -13.66 -9.02 0.91
CA PRO A 96 -14.79 -9.82 0.45
C PRO A 96 -14.55 -10.45 -0.92
N ALA A 97 -13.99 -9.68 -1.87
CA ALA A 97 -13.73 -10.17 -3.22
C ALA A 97 -12.71 -11.31 -3.25
N LEU A 98 -11.59 -11.18 -2.53
CA LEU A 98 -10.52 -12.18 -2.43
C LEU A 98 -10.94 -13.41 -1.63
N LEU A 99 -11.69 -13.23 -0.53
CA LEU A 99 -12.22 -14.36 0.24
C LEU A 99 -13.26 -15.15 -0.58
N PHE A 100 -14.11 -14.46 -1.34
CA PHE A 100 -15.07 -15.11 -2.22
C PHE A 100 -14.34 -15.84 -3.36
N GLU A 101 -13.44 -15.19 -4.09
CA GLU A 101 -12.61 -15.85 -5.13
C GLU A 101 -11.93 -17.12 -4.60
N SER A 102 -11.27 -17.02 -3.43
CA SER A 102 -10.50 -18.12 -2.86
C SER A 102 -11.37 -19.25 -2.30
N SER A 103 -12.56 -18.92 -1.79
CA SER A 103 -13.49 -19.93 -1.25
C SER A 103 -14.26 -20.65 -2.36
N PHE A 104 -14.59 -19.97 -3.46
CA PHE A 104 -15.27 -20.58 -4.61
C PHE A 104 -14.38 -21.54 -5.41
N ALA A 105 -13.07 -21.33 -5.38
CA ALA A 105 -12.11 -22.25 -6.00
C ALA A 105 -11.98 -23.59 -5.26
N MET A 106 -12.65 -23.78 -4.12
CA MET A 106 -12.46 -24.93 -3.23
C MET A 106 -13.68 -25.85 -3.18
N GLU A 107 -13.50 -27.12 -3.54
CA GLU A 107 -14.60 -28.11 -3.55
C GLU A 107 -15.14 -28.44 -2.15
N ILE A 108 -16.46 -28.56 -2.03
CA ILE A 108 -17.20 -28.81 -0.78
C ILE A 108 -16.73 -30.05 -0.03
N HIS A 109 -16.28 -31.10 -0.74
CA HIS A 109 -15.74 -32.30 -0.11
C HIS A 109 -14.38 -32.06 0.58
N GLN A 110 -13.56 -31.13 0.07
CA GLN A 110 -12.26 -30.74 0.66
C GLN A 110 -12.42 -29.72 1.80
N ILE A 111 -13.50 -28.94 1.78
CA ILE A 111 -13.79 -27.89 2.77
C ILE A 111 -13.72 -28.42 4.20
N LYS A 112 -14.29 -29.61 4.48
CA LYS A 112 -14.35 -30.13 5.86
C LYS A 112 -12.98 -30.51 6.39
N ARG A 113 -12.16 -31.18 5.58
CA ARG A 113 -10.83 -31.61 5.99
C ARG A 113 -9.87 -30.41 6.09
N CYS A 114 -9.94 -29.48 5.13
CA CYS A 114 -9.11 -28.28 5.15
C CYS A 114 -9.51 -27.30 6.25
N MET A 115 -10.81 -27.14 6.57
CA MET A 115 -11.25 -26.27 7.65
C MET A 115 -10.74 -26.77 9.00
N VAL A 116 -10.86 -28.08 9.27
CA VAL A 116 -10.31 -28.69 10.49
C VAL A 116 -8.78 -28.54 10.53
N GLN A 117 -8.09 -28.77 9.42
CA GLN A 117 -6.63 -28.61 9.34
C GLN A 117 -6.19 -27.15 9.50
N MET A 118 -6.88 -26.18 8.92
CA MET A 118 -6.60 -24.76 9.09
C MET A 118 -6.86 -24.32 10.53
N ILE A 119 -7.93 -24.78 11.18
CA ILE A 119 -8.21 -24.43 12.58
C ILE A 119 -7.19 -25.07 13.51
N LEU A 120 -6.88 -26.35 13.29
CA LEU A 120 -5.90 -27.10 14.08
C LEU A 120 -4.47 -26.66 13.80
N LEU A 121 -4.18 -26.00 12.67
CA LEU A 121 -2.86 -25.40 12.38
C LEU A 121 -2.79 -23.94 12.86
N ALA A 122 -3.85 -23.15 12.63
CA ALA A 122 -3.92 -21.75 13.06
C ALA A 122 -3.94 -21.64 14.58
N GLY A 123 -4.65 -22.52 15.30
CA GLY A 123 -4.65 -22.55 16.77
C GLY A 123 -3.24 -22.64 17.37
N PRO A 124 -2.53 -23.77 17.24
CA PRO A 124 -1.19 -23.91 17.77
C PRO A 124 -0.17 -23.02 17.05
N GLY A 125 -0.29 -22.84 15.72
CA GLY A 125 0.62 -21.98 14.96
C GLY A 125 0.62 -20.54 15.45
N VAL A 126 -0.56 -19.96 15.69
CA VAL A 126 -0.70 -18.59 16.22
C VAL A 126 -0.27 -18.51 17.68
N ILE A 127 -0.58 -19.51 18.51
CA ILE A 127 -0.12 -19.53 19.91
C ILE A 127 1.41 -19.58 19.97
N ILE A 128 2.03 -20.44 19.18
CA ILE A 128 3.48 -20.58 19.11
C ILE A 128 4.12 -19.32 18.53
N SER A 129 3.56 -18.71 17.47
CA SER A 129 4.10 -17.48 16.90
C SER A 129 3.99 -16.29 17.85
N THR A 130 2.87 -16.19 18.58
CA THR A 130 2.65 -15.14 19.58
C THR A 130 3.60 -15.32 20.77
N PHE A 131 3.80 -16.56 21.23
CA PHE A 131 4.74 -16.87 22.30
C PHE A 131 6.20 -16.63 21.89
N CYS A 132 6.58 -17.04 20.67
CA CYS A 132 7.92 -16.81 20.13
C CYS A 132 8.19 -15.31 19.93
N LEU A 133 7.28 -14.56 19.32
CA LEU A 133 7.42 -13.11 19.18
C LEU A 133 7.45 -12.40 20.54
N GLY A 134 6.58 -12.81 21.48
CA GLY A 134 6.56 -12.26 22.83
C GLY A 134 7.84 -12.52 23.62
N THR A 135 8.44 -13.71 23.49
CA THR A 135 9.73 -14.03 24.11
C THR A 135 10.88 -13.27 23.46
N VAL A 136 10.93 -13.19 22.12
CA VAL A 136 11.94 -12.38 21.41
C VAL A 136 11.85 -10.91 21.79
N LEU A 137 10.64 -10.34 21.93
CA LEU A 137 10.46 -8.96 22.39
C LEU A 137 10.86 -8.76 23.86
N LYS A 138 10.63 -9.76 24.71
CA LYS A 138 11.05 -9.73 26.12
C LYS A 138 12.58 -9.74 26.24
N GLU A 139 13.28 -10.55 25.47
CA GLU A 139 14.76 -10.59 25.45
C GLU A 139 15.35 -9.40 24.68
N GLY A 140 14.68 -8.96 23.62
CA GLY A 140 15.02 -7.75 22.85
C GLY A 140 14.84 -6.45 23.65
N SER A 141 14.10 -6.46 24.75
CA SER A 141 14.03 -5.31 25.67
C SER A 141 15.33 -5.12 26.47
N SER A 142 16.24 -6.10 26.49
CA SER A 142 17.64 -5.90 26.93
C SER A 142 18.55 -5.43 25.79
N VAL A 143 18.09 -5.49 24.54
CA VAL A 143 18.78 -4.98 23.34
C VAL A 143 18.09 -3.69 22.86
N GLN A 144 18.23 -2.65 23.69
CA GLN A 144 18.14 -1.22 23.35
C GLN A 144 16.79 -0.61 22.94
N PRO A 145 16.16 0.18 23.84
CA PRO A 145 15.36 1.36 23.49
C PRO A 145 16.26 2.57 23.11
N ILE A 146 17.22 2.41 22.18
CA ILE A 146 18.19 3.48 21.84
C ILE A 146 17.92 4.22 20.53
N LEU A 147 16.79 3.98 19.85
CA LEU A 147 16.42 4.78 18.68
C LEU A 147 14.98 5.29 18.77
N LEU A 148 14.66 6.03 19.83
CA LEU A 148 13.85 7.23 19.59
C LEU A 148 14.79 8.20 18.85
N PRO A 149 14.56 8.51 17.55
CA PRO A 149 15.34 9.53 16.88
C PRO A 149 15.13 10.85 17.62
N SER A 150 16.23 11.53 17.95
CA SER A 150 16.31 12.83 18.62
C SER A 150 15.70 14.00 17.82
N TRP A 151 14.90 13.71 16.79
CA TRP A 151 14.28 14.65 15.84
C TRP A 151 12.76 14.75 16.00
N LEU A 152 12.19 14.19 17.09
CA LEU A 152 10.80 14.39 17.50
C LEU A 152 10.68 15.36 18.70
N SER A 153 11.53 16.40 18.71
CA SER A 153 11.35 17.58 19.56
C SER A 153 11.66 18.84 18.78
#